data_AF-A0A2G5U1Y5-F1
#
_entry.id   AF-A0A2G5U1Y5-F1
#
_cell.length_a   1.000
_cell.length_b   1.000
_cell.length_c   1.000
_cell.angle_alpha   90.00
_cell.angle_beta   90.00
_cell.angle_gamma   90.00
#
_symmetry.space_group_name_H-M   'P 1'
#
loop_
_entity.id
_entity.type
_entity.pdbx_description
1 polymer ?
#
loop_
_entity_poly.entity_id
_entity_poly.type
_entity_poly.pdbx_seq_one_letter_code
_entity_poly.pdbx_strand_id
1 'polypeptide(L)'
;MDLFGTSMEYDWRIFTEDKKLSIPQLQSLSGCAIIQFQNSVKWLELELEEDFFSSSPVLKWIYLHIGSLKELSPDSKFYMIESIDIFKMQDGPDVLRYFQGRQAFLWVYRYGSLDFIEFVNRWKSGNAFQKLEYLMCHAFSSYDSIENEVLNAVGAKYIDATKQPPTHTLPLQLVQVHCDSKPNTDTITSYAYVVRETDGHVASILFQETDFRFGVWDKTEEEFLSMVEYLQSGIS
;
A
#
# COMPACT_ATOMS: atom_id res chain seq x y z
N MET A 1 -17.21 -18.13 28.25
CA MET A 1 -17.99 -18.91 27.26
C MET A 1 -17.40 -18.50 25.92
N ASP A 2 -16.49 -19.30 25.35
CA ASP A 2 -15.90 -19.02 24.04
C ASP A 2 -16.98 -19.26 22.99
N LEU A 3 -17.57 -18.19 22.47
CA LEU A 3 -18.61 -18.26 21.44
C LEU A 3 -18.03 -18.71 20.07
N PHE A 4 -16.70 -18.71 19.93
CA PHE A 4 -15.97 -18.84 18.68
C PHE A 4 -14.75 -19.74 18.94
N GLY A 5 -14.67 -20.88 18.25
CA GLY A 5 -13.56 -21.82 18.40
C GLY A 5 -12.21 -21.20 17.98
N THR A 6 -11.12 -21.62 18.61
CA THR A 6 -9.78 -21.03 18.44
C THR A 6 -9.14 -21.29 17.06
N SER A 7 -9.74 -22.11 16.20
CA SER A 7 -9.16 -22.55 14.92
C SER A 7 -9.67 -21.79 13.70
N MET A 8 -10.60 -20.85 13.85
CA MET A 8 -11.24 -20.15 12.74
C MET A 8 -10.74 -18.72 12.67
N GLU A 9 -10.31 -18.29 11.48
CA GLU A 9 -9.94 -16.90 11.22
C GLU A 9 -11.21 -16.05 11.07
N TYR A 10 -11.23 -14.90 11.73
CA TYR A 10 -12.36 -13.97 11.70
C TYR A 10 -11.98 -12.67 11.01
N ASP A 11 -12.92 -12.14 10.24
CA ASP A 11 -12.87 -10.77 9.73
C ASP A 11 -13.91 -9.95 10.48
N TRP A 12 -13.51 -8.78 10.97
CA TRP A 12 -14.43 -7.91 11.68
C TRP A 12 -14.71 -6.64 10.89
N ARG A 13 -16.00 -6.42 10.58
CA ARG A 13 -16.48 -5.22 9.90
C ARG A 13 -17.31 -4.37 10.85
N ILE A 14 -16.91 -3.12 11.03
CA ILE A 14 -17.63 -2.14 11.84
C ILE A 14 -18.00 -0.94 11.00
N PHE A 15 -19.24 -0.52 11.19
CA PHE A 15 -19.77 0.74 10.72
C PHE A 15 -19.95 1.61 11.97
N THR A 16 -19.37 2.81 12.02
CA THR A 16 -19.44 3.65 13.23
C THR A 16 -19.57 5.16 12.92
N GLU A 17 -20.13 5.90 13.87
CA GLU A 17 -20.04 7.38 13.96
C GLU A 17 -19.03 7.82 15.05
N ASP A 18 -18.45 6.87 15.79
CA ASP A 18 -17.61 7.14 16.96
C ASP A 18 -16.22 7.64 16.56
N LYS A 19 -15.71 8.59 17.36
CA LYS A 19 -14.32 9.07 17.25
C LYS A 19 -13.32 8.01 17.72
N LYS A 20 -13.67 7.28 18.76
CA LYS A 20 -12.78 6.38 19.49
C LYS A 20 -13.34 4.98 19.43
N LEU A 21 -12.55 4.05 18.90
CA LEU A 21 -12.95 2.66 18.77
C LEU A 21 -12.15 1.79 19.72
N SER A 22 -12.87 1.07 20.58
CA SER A 22 -12.34 -0.08 21.31
C SER A 22 -12.85 -1.33 20.61
N ILE A 23 -11.92 -2.11 20.11
CA ILE A 23 -12.19 -3.33 19.37
C ILE A 23 -12.23 -4.49 20.38
N PRO A 24 -13.29 -5.35 20.40
CA PRO A 24 -13.30 -6.49 21.28
C PRO A 24 -12.11 -7.39 20.97
N GLN A 25 -11.43 -7.87 22.03
CA GLN A 25 -10.29 -8.76 21.89
C GLN A 25 -10.74 -10.11 21.31
N LEU A 26 -10.45 -10.33 20.04
CA LEU A 26 -10.75 -11.56 19.32
C LEU A 26 -9.44 -12.30 19.04
N GLN A 27 -9.26 -13.48 19.64
CA GLN A 27 -7.98 -14.22 19.61
C GLN A 27 -7.56 -14.70 18.21
N SER A 28 -8.48 -14.72 17.23
CA SER A 28 -8.24 -15.20 15.87
C SER A 28 -8.65 -14.19 14.79
N LEU A 29 -8.51 -12.89 15.07
CA LEU A 29 -8.81 -11.84 14.10
C LEU A 29 -7.73 -11.79 13.00
N SER A 30 -8.13 -12.06 11.76
CA SER A 30 -7.26 -12.09 10.58
C SER A 30 -7.26 -10.73 9.87
N GLY A 31 -8.39 -10.01 9.89
CA GLY A 31 -8.44 -8.64 9.42
C GLY A 31 -9.64 -7.84 9.90
N CYS A 32 -9.60 -6.54 9.62
CA CYS A 32 -10.58 -5.60 10.12
C CYS A 32 -10.95 -4.54 9.08
N ALA A 33 -12.24 -4.25 8.94
CA ALA A 33 -12.77 -3.17 8.12
C ALA A 33 -13.50 -2.16 9.01
N ILE A 34 -12.99 -0.92 9.06
CA ILE A 34 -13.57 0.18 9.83
C ILE A 34 -14.11 1.21 8.84
N ILE A 35 -15.43 1.41 8.87
CA ILE A 35 -16.13 2.34 7.99
C ILE A 35 -16.80 3.40 8.83
N GLN A 36 -16.29 4.63 8.77
CA GLN A 36 -17.00 5.78 9.28
C GLN A 36 -18.06 6.20 8.28
N PHE A 37 -19.33 6.10 8.67
CA PHE A 37 -20.44 6.67 7.93
C PHE A 37 -20.92 7.93 8.64
N GLN A 38 -21.48 8.89 7.92
CA GLN A 38 -21.94 10.13 8.52
C GLN A 38 -23.33 10.56 8.05
N ASN A 39 -24.07 11.13 9.01
CA ASN A 39 -25.27 11.94 8.82
C ASN A 39 -24.98 13.46 8.82
N SER A 40 -23.71 13.89 8.87
CA SER A 40 -23.31 15.31 9.01
C SER A 40 -22.13 15.70 8.11
N VAL A 41 -21.86 17.01 7.96
CA VAL A 41 -20.89 17.58 6.99
C VAL A 41 -19.43 17.51 7.48
N LYS A 42 -19.17 17.17 8.75
CA LYS A 42 -17.82 17.25 9.34
C LYS A 42 -17.24 15.87 9.65
N TRP A 43 -16.31 15.44 8.81
CA TRP A 43 -15.48 14.26 9.04
C TRP A 43 -14.76 14.30 10.39
N LEU A 44 -14.76 13.17 11.10
CA LEU A 44 -14.09 13.02 12.39
C LEU A 44 -12.72 12.37 12.22
N GLU A 45 -11.77 12.79 13.05
CA GLU A 45 -10.48 12.13 13.22
C GLU A 45 -10.68 10.83 14.01
N LEU A 46 -10.34 9.69 13.41
CA LEU A 46 -10.40 8.39 14.06
C LEU A 46 -9.21 8.21 15.02
N GLU A 47 -9.51 7.84 16.26
CA GLU A 47 -8.53 7.43 17.25
C GLU A 47 -8.60 5.92 17.48
N LEU A 48 -7.55 5.22 17.06
CA LEU A 48 -7.35 3.79 17.31
C LEU A 48 -6.42 3.62 18.52
N GLU A 49 -6.87 2.85 19.51
CA GLU A 49 -6.06 2.56 20.69
C GLU A 49 -5.01 1.47 20.39
N GLU A 50 -3.78 1.64 20.86
CA GLU A 50 -2.71 0.66 20.64
C GLU A 50 -3.02 -0.71 21.26
N ASP A 51 -3.82 -0.74 22.33
CA ASP A 51 -4.30 -1.97 22.96
C ASP A 51 -5.03 -2.88 21.96
N PHE A 52 -5.67 -2.32 20.94
CA PHE A 52 -6.28 -3.10 19.87
C PHE A 52 -5.23 -3.93 19.12
N PHE A 53 -4.21 -3.28 18.58
CA PHE A 53 -3.18 -3.98 17.82
C PHE A 53 -2.31 -4.85 18.72
N SER A 54 -2.11 -4.43 19.97
CA SER A 54 -1.29 -5.14 20.94
C SER A 54 -1.90 -6.46 21.41
N SER A 55 -3.22 -6.54 21.51
CA SER A 55 -3.96 -7.71 22.02
C SER A 55 -4.38 -8.73 20.95
N SER A 56 -4.30 -8.37 19.67
CA SER A 56 -4.56 -9.27 18.53
C SER A 56 -3.25 -9.89 18.00
N PRO A 57 -3.28 -11.10 17.41
CA PRO A 57 -2.24 -11.48 16.45
C PRO A 57 -2.13 -10.41 15.35
N VAL A 58 -0.95 -10.28 14.74
CA VAL A 58 -0.70 -9.32 13.66
C VAL A 58 -1.76 -9.54 12.58
N LEU A 59 -2.57 -8.51 12.32
CA LEU A 59 -3.61 -8.57 11.31
C LEU A 59 -2.95 -8.79 9.95
N LYS A 60 -3.54 -9.66 9.14
CA LYS A 60 -3.17 -9.81 7.73
C LYS A 60 -3.58 -8.57 6.95
N TRP A 61 -4.75 -8.00 7.28
CA TRP A 61 -5.22 -6.82 6.57
C TRP A 61 -6.05 -5.86 7.44
N ILE A 62 -6.02 -4.58 7.06
CA ILE A 62 -6.95 -3.58 7.58
C ILE A 62 -7.47 -2.66 6.46
N TYR A 63 -8.77 -2.41 6.48
CA TYR A 63 -9.44 -1.44 5.62
C TYR A 63 -9.99 -0.29 6.47
N LEU A 64 -9.65 0.95 6.12
CA LEU A 64 -10.10 2.15 6.80
C LEU A 64 -10.80 3.08 5.80
N HIS A 65 -12.09 3.35 6.01
CA HIS A 65 -12.82 4.42 5.33
C HIS A 65 -13.14 5.50 6.36
N ILE A 66 -12.32 6.56 6.40
CA ILE A 66 -12.30 7.49 7.53
C ILE A 66 -12.15 8.95 7.08
N GLY A 67 -12.44 9.87 8.00
CA GLY A 67 -12.17 11.28 7.81
C GLY A 67 -10.67 11.58 7.77
N SER A 68 -10.04 11.40 8.91
CA SER A 68 -8.58 11.41 9.12
C SER A 68 -8.21 10.38 10.19
N LEU A 69 -6.92 10.06 10.30
CA LEU A 69 -6.39 9.16 11.32
C LEU A 69 -5.57 9.97 12.32
N LYS A 70 -5.77 9.77 13.62
CA LYS A 70 -4.88 10.33 14.64
C LYS A 70 -3.48 9.73 14.51
N GLU A 71 -2.44 10.52 14.73
CA GLU A 71 -1.06 10.03 14.70
C GLU A 71 -0.86 8.86 15.66
N LEU A 72 -0.30 7.76 15.14
CA LEU A 72 0.04 6.57 15.89
C LEU A 72 1.49 6.65 16.37
N SER A 73 1.80 5.96 17.47
CA SER A 73 3.19 5.82 17.91
C SER A 73 4.02 5.13 16.83
N PRO A 74 5.29 5.53 16.58
CA PRO A 74 6.17 4.85 15.63
C PRO A 74 6.32 3.34 15.86
N ASP A 75 6.16 2.90 17.12
CA ASP A 75 6.25 1.49 17.52
C ASP A 75 4.90 0.76 17.43
N SER A 76 3.86 1.39 16.87
CA SER A 76 2.54 0.80 16.75
C SER A 76 2.56 -0.47 15.91
N LYS A 77 1.90 -1.52 16.39
CA LYS A 77 1.76 -2.78 15.63
C LYS A 77 0.92 -2.61 14.36
N PHE A 78 0.21 -1.50 14.20
CA PHE A 78 -0.46 -1.13 12.95
C PHE A 78 0.50 -1.17 11.76
N TYR A 79 1.74 -0.72 11.93
CA TYR A 79 2.72 -0.68 10.85
C TYR A 79 3.24 -2.07 10.43
N MET A 80 2.96 -3.11 11.21
CA MET A 80 3.34 -4.49 10.92
C MET A 80 2.27 -5.27 10.15
N ILE A 81 1.08 -4.67 9.94
CA ILE A 81 -0.03 -5.29 9.20
C ILE A 81 0.42 -5.57 7.76
N GLU A 82 0.14 -6.77 7.25
CA GLU A 82 0.65 -7.17 5.93
C GLU A 82 0.06 -6.35 4.79
N SER A 83 -1.23 -6.00 4.88
CA SER A 83 -1.95 -5.29 3.83
C SER A 83 -2.83 -4.18 4.38
N ILE A 84 -2.67 -2.96 3.89
CA ILE A 84 -3.48 -1.81 4.32
C ILE A 84 -4.22 -1.22 3.13
N ASP A 85 -5.49 -0.88 3.30
CA ASP A 85 -6.27 -0.09 2.35
C ASP A 85 -6.96 1.05 3.09
N ILE A 86 -6.53 2.27 2.81
CA ILE A 86 -6.89 3.46 3.58
C ILE A 86 -7.48 4.49 2.63
N PHE A 87 -8.75 4.75 2.82
CA PHE A 87 -9.46 5.88 2.26
C PHE A 87 -9.59 6.97 3.33
N LYS A 88 -8.92 8.11 3.10
CA LYS A 88 -9.01 9.30 3.97
C LYS A 88 -9.43 10.54 3.19
N MET A 89 -10.42 11.25 3.73
CA MET A 89 -10.97 12.47 3.13
C MET A 89 -10.15 13.73 3.43
N GLN A 90 -9.37 13.72 4.51
CA GLN A 90 -8.55 14.85 4.95
C GLN A 90 -7.08 14.44 5.07
N ASP A 91 -6.22 15.46 5.04
CA ASP A 91 -4.82 15.28 5.39
C ASP A 91 -4.69 14.70 6.80
N GLY A 92 -3.63 13.93 7.01
CA GLY A 92 -3.40 13.18 8.23
C GLY A 92 -1.99 12.61 8.21
N PRO A 93 -1.61 11.84 9.24
CA PRO A 93 -0.28 11.28 9.35
C PRO A 93 0.08 10.48 8.10
N ASP A 94 1.35 10.58 7.71
CA ASP A 94 1.89 9.74 6.65
C ASP A 94 2.07 8.33 7.19
N VAL A 95 1.10 7.46 6.85
CA VAL A 95 1.09 6.06 7.25
C VAL A 95 2.30 5.31 6.69
N LEU A 96 2.80 5.71 5.51
CA LEU A 96 3.96 5.07 4.89
C LEU A 96 5.23 5.30 5.70
N ARG A 97 5.30 6.35 6.52
CA ARG A 97 6.52 6.69 7.25
C ARG A 97 7.12 5.53 8.03
N TYR A 98 6.30 4.68 8.65
CA TYR A 98 6.75 3.56 9.46
C TYR A 98 6.29 2.19 8.96
N PHE A 99 5.57 2.14 7.84
CA PHE A 99 4.97 0.91 7.33
C PHE A 99 6.01 -0.17 6.99
N GLN A 100 5.73 -1.41 7.42
CA GLN A 100 6.58 -2.59 7.25
C GLN A 100 5.86 -3.77 6.59
N GLY A 101 4.62 -3.56 6.13
CA GLY A 101 3.84 -4.59 5.46
C GLY A 101 4.25 -4.81 4.00
N ARG A 102 3.43 -5.61 3.31
CA ARG A 102 3.65 -6.09 1.94
C ARG A 102 2.87 -5.27 0.91
N GLN A 103 1.64 -4.89 1.23
CA GLN A 103 0.77 -4.18 0.29
C GLN A 103 0.13 -2.95 0.94
N ALA A 104 0.10 -1.83 0.23
CA ALA A 104 -0.55 -0.61 0.67
C ALA A 104 -1.34 0.06 -0.45
N PHE A 105 -2.59 0.42 -0.14
CA PHE A 105 -3.50 1.14 -1.02
C PHE A 105 -3.97 2.40 -0.29
N LEU A 106 -3.67 3.56 -0.85
CA LEU A 106 -3.90 4.85 -0.19
C LEU A 106 -4.72 5.74 -1.11
N TRP A 107 -5.94 6.05 -0.69
CA TRP A 107 -6.83 7.00 -1.35
C TRP A 107 -6.83 8.29 -0.54
N VAL A 108 -6.05 9.27 -0.98
CA VAL A 108 -5.72 10.45 -0.17
C VAL A 108 -5.89 11.74 -0.95
N TYR A 109 -6.00 12.86 -0.24
CA TYR A 109 -6.23 14.16 -0.89
C TYR A 109 -5.05 14.62 -1.73
N ARG A 110 -3.81 14.50 -1.23
CA ARG A 110 -2.61 14.83 -2.00
C ARG A 110 -1.33 14.20 -1.44
N TYR A 111 -0.54 13.61 -2.33
CA TYR A 111 0.91 13.46 -2.17
C TYR A 111 1.62 14.41 -3.15
N GLY A 112 2.70 15.04 -2.70
CA GLY A 112 3.57 15.86 -3.53
C GLY A 112 4.74 15.05 -4.11
N SER A 113 5.52 15.68 -4.99
CA SER A 113 6.74 15.08 -5.55
C SER A 113 7.72 14.64 -4.46
N LEU A 114 7.92 15.48 -3.44
CA LEU A 114 8.83 15.19 -2.32
C LEU A 114 8.46 13.92 -1.55
N ASP A 115 7.17 13.65 -1.36
CA ASP A 115 6.72 12.46 -0.64
C ASP A 115 7.11 11.18 -1.41
N PHE A 116 6.90 11.17 -2.74
CA PHE A 116 7.30 10.05 -3.59
C PHE A 116 8.82 9.92 -3.71
N ILE A 117 9.55 11.04 -3.80
CA ILE A 117 11.01 11.04 -3.82
C ILE A 117 11.58 10.45 -2.53
N GLU A 118 11.07 10.87 -1.37
CA GLU A 118 11.49 10.32 -0.08
C GLU A 118 11.17 8.82 0.01
N PHE A 119 9.94 8.43 -0.32
CA PHE A 119 9.51 7.04 -0.33
C PHE A 119 10.44 6.16 -1.18
N VAL A 120 10.66 6.53 -2.44
CA VAL A 120 11.48 5.75 -3.37
C VAL A 120 12.93 5.69 -2.90
N ASN A 121 13.51 6.79 -2.42
CA ASN A 121 14.90 6.79 -1.95
C ASN A 121 15.10 5.97 -0.66
N ARG A 122 14.12 5.95 0.24
CA ARG A 122 14.15 5.09 1.44
C ARG A 122 14.06 3.62 1.08
N TRP A 123 13.23 3.24 0.11
CA TRP A 123 13.20 1.88 -0.42
C TRP A 123 14.52 1.54 -1.13
N LYS A 124 14.99 2.39 -2.04
CA LYS A 124 16.22 2.17 -2.83
C LYS A 124 17.46 1.98 -1.97
N SER A 125 17.62 2.77 -0.91
CA SER A 125 18.74 2.63 0.04
C SER A 125 18.62 1.40 0.95
N GLY A 126 17.50 0.67 0.91
CA GLY A 126 17.23 -0.46 1.79
C GLY A 126 16.97 -0.08 3.25
N ASN A 127 16.76 1.22 3.54
CA ASN A 127 16.51 1.72 4.89
C ASN A 127 15.07 1.50 5.36
N ALA A 128 14.12 1.31 4.44
CA ALA A 128 12.72 1.04 4.77
C ALA A 128 12.08 0.11 3.73
N PHE A 129 10.86 -0.36 4.04
CA PHE A 129 9.99 -1.06 3.09
C PHE A 129 10.55 -2.38 2.54
N GLN A 130 11.36 -3.09 3.33
CA GLN A 130 12.07 -4.30 2.87
C GLN A 130 11.11 -5.43 2.47
N LYS A 131 9.93 -5.50 3.11
CA LYS A 131 8.87 -6.48 2.80
C LYS A 131 7.87 -5.98 1.77
N LEU A 132 7.96 -4.73 1.32
CA LEU A 132 6.98 -4.14 0.43
C LEU A 132 7.02 -4.83 -0.93
N GLU A 133 5.84 -5.17 -1.43
CA GLU A 133 5.62 -5.83 -2.71
C GLU A 133 4.84 -4.92 -3.66
N TYR A 134 3.90 -4.13 -3.12
CA TYR A 134 3.03 -3.27 -3.91
C TYR A 134 2.59 -2.04 -3.11
N LEU A 135 2.68 -0.87 -3.72
CA LEU A 135 2.08 0.37 -3.24
C LEU A 135 1.26 1.01 -4.36
N MET A 136 0.05 1.44 -4.02
CA MET A 136 -0.77 2.33 -4.84
C MET A 136 -1.17 3.55 -4.01
N CYS A 137 -0.93 4.74 -4.56
CA CYS A 137 -1.45 5.99 -4.04
C CYS A 137 -2.34 6.62 -5.10
N HIS A 138 -3.63 6.75 -4.80
CA HIS A 138 -4.60 7.47 -5.61
C HIS A 138 -4.82 8.86 -5.02
N ALA A 139 -4.77 9.89 -5.88
CA ALA A 139 -5.17 11.25 -5.52
C ALA A 139 -6.41 11.69 -6.29
N PHE A 140 -7.19 12.60 -5.71
CA PHE A 140 -8.32 13.22 -6.42
C PHE A 140 -7.89 14.27 -7.48
N SER A 141 -6.58 14.46 -7.68
CA SER A 141 -5.99 15.32 -8.70
C SER A 141 -4.84 14.62 -9.42
N SER A 142 -4.67 14.88 -10.72
CA SER A 142 -3.65 14.22 -11.55
C SER A 142 -2.21 14.46 -11.07
N TYR A 143 -1.37 13.44 -11.22
CA TYR A 143 0.07 13.45 -10.95
C TYR A 143 0.94 13.76 -12.19
N ASP A 144 0.34 14.03 -13.36
CA ASP A 144 1.10 14.25 -14.61
C ASP A 144 2.16 15.36 -14.48
N SER A 145 1.87 16.35 -13.63
CA SER A 145 2.79 17.48 -13.39
C SER A 145 4.03 17.13 -12.57
N ILE A 146 4.04 16.01 -11.84
CA ILE A 146 5.13 15.62 -10.93
C ILE A 146 5.89 14.37 -11.36
N GLU A 147 5.39 13.58 -12.31
CA GLU A 147 6.03 12.33 -12.77
C GLU A 147 7.50 12.55 -13.14
N ASN A 148 7.78 13.48 -14.05
CA ASN A 148 9.13 13.75 -14.52
C ASN A 148 10.04 14.26 -13.39
N GLU A 149 9.50 15.04 -12.46
CA GLU A 149 10.25 15.53 -11.30
C GLU A 149 10.70 14.36 -10.43
N VAL A 150 9.77 13.46 -10.08
CA VAL A 150 10.05 12.29 -9.24
C VAL A 150 11.02 11.36 -9.95
N LEU A 151 10.75 10.95 -11.19
CA LEU A 151 11.57 9.98 -11.92
C LEU A 151 13.02 10.48 -12.11
N ASN A 152 13.21 11.77 -12.41
CA ASN A 152 14.54 12.36 -12.51
C ASN A 152 15.25 12.40 -11.15
N ALA A 153 14.55 12.83 -10.09
CA ALA A 153 15.14 12.97 -8.76
C ALA A 153 15.55 11.62 -8.14
N VAL A 154 14.79 10.55 -8.42
CA VAL A 154 15.13 9.20 -7.94
C VAL A 154 16.12 8.49 -8.85
N GLY A 155 16.54 9.10 -9.97
CA GLY A 155 17.42 8.49 -10.95
C GLY A 155 16.85 7.20 -11.51
N ALA A 156 15.59 7.23 -11.94
CA ALA A 156 14.93 6.08 -12.56
C ALA A 156 15.70 5.61 -13.80
N LYS A 157 15.81 4.29 -13.94
CA LYS A 157 16.30 3.63 -15.15
C LYS A 157 15.12 3.34 -16.05
N TYR A 158 15.41 3.18 -17.35
CA TYR A 158 14.39 2.96 -18.36
C TYR A 158 14.69 1.71 -19.18
N ILE A 159 13.67 0.91 -19.40
CA ILE A 159 13.68 -0.14 -20.42
C ILE A 159 13.70 0.55 -21.78
N ASP A 160 14.39 -0.07 -22.75
CA ASP A 160 14.41 0.41 -24.13
C ASP A 160 12.97 0.58 -24.65
N ALA A 161 12.67 1.76 -25.21
CA ALA A 161 11.33 2.13 -25.68
C ALA A 161 10.79 1.22 -26.80
N THR A 162 11.67 0.45 -27.46
CA THR A 162 11.29 -0.54 -28.48
C THR A 162 10.91 -1.90 -27.90
N LYS A 163 11.19 -2.15 -26.62
CA LYS A 163 10.92 -3.42 -25.94
C LYS A 163 9.66 -3.35 -25.11
N GLN A 164 8.98 -4.48 -25.00
CA GLN A 164 7.82 -4.65 -24.14
C GLN A 164 8.28 -4.83 -22.68
N PRO A 165 7.90 -3.95 -21.74
CA PRO A 165 8.19 -4.15 -20.33
C PRO A 165 7.35 -5.30 -19.75
N PRO A 166 7.87 -6.03 -18.75
CA PRO A 166 7.10 -7.03 -18.02
C PRO A 166 5.97 -6.38 -17.23
N THR A 167 4.91 -7.16 -16.99
CA THR A 167 3.73 -6.73 -16.23
C THR A 167 3.78 -7.27 -14.82
N HIS A 168 3.85 -6.39 -13.82
CA HIS A 168 3.74 -6.76 -12.41
C HIS A 168 2.27 -6.84 -12.00
N THR A 169 1.90 -7.90 -11.28
CA THR A 169 0.60 -8.09 -10.65
C THR A 169 0.75 -9.14 -9.55
N LEU A 170 0.02 -8.98 -8.45
CA LEU A 170 0.07 -9.88 -7.29
C LEU A 170 -1.34 -10.21 -6.81
N PRO A 171 -1.56 -11.37 -6.16
CA PRO A 171 -2.81 -11.61 -5.44
C PRO A 171 -3.06 -10.54 -4.38
N LEU A 172 -4.30 -10.06 -4.26
CA LEU A 172 -4.68 -9.15 -3.18
C LEU A 172 -4.70 -9.89 -1.84
N GLN A 173 -4.09 -9.28 -0.82
CA GLN A 173 -4.09 -9.80 0.55
C GLN A 173 -5.23 -9.24 1.42
N LEU A 174 -5.98 -8.26 0.91
CA LEU A 174 -7.17 -7.70 1.55
C LEU A 174 -8.44 -8.47 1.16
N VAL A 175 -9.32 -8.70 2.14
CA VAL A 175 -10.69 -9.15 1.88
C VAL A 175 -11.49 -7.97 1.36
N GLN A 176 -11.93 -8.07 0.10
CA GLN A 176 -12.58 -7.00 -0.65
C GLN A 176 -13.77 -6.39 0.11
N VAL A 177 -13.61 -5.13 0.54
CA VAL A 177 -14.71 -4.33 1.14
C VAL A 177 -15.44 -3.51 0.07
N HIS A 178 -14.89 -3.38 -1.14
CA HIS A 178 -15.46 -2.63 -2.26
C HIS A 178 -15.77 -3.51 -3.48
N CYS A 179 -16.79 -3.07 -4.24
CA CYS A 179 -17.66 -3.87 -5.11
C CYS A 179 -17.06 -4.46 -6.39
N ASP A 180 -15.76 -4.33 -6.66
CA ASP A 180 -15.16 -4.90 -7.86
C ASP A 180 -14.27 -6.09 -7.49
N SER A 181 -14.74 -7.28 -7.86
CA SER A 181 -14.14 -8.58 -7.55
C SER A 181 -12.85 -8.83 -8.36
N LYS A 182 -11.81 -8.02 -8.15
CA LYS A 182 -10.49 -8.25 -8.77
C LYS A 182 -9.63 -9.11 -7.84
N PRO A 183 -9.21 -10.31 -8.24
CA PRO A 183 -8.40 -11.19 -7.39
C PRO A 183 -6.96 -10.68 -7.18
N ASN A 184 -6.50 -9.76 -8.03
CA ASN A 184 -5.12 -9.29 -8.07
C ASN A 184 -5.05 -7.76 -8.00
N THR A 185 -3.87 -7.26 -7.65
CA THR A 185 -3.49 -5.85 -7.75
C THR A 185 -3.67 -5.35 -9.18
N ASP A 186 -3.95 -4.05 -9.33
CA ASP A 186 -3.90 -3.43 -10.64
C ASP A 186 -2.50 -3.60 -11.25
N THR A 187 -2.48 -3.82 -12.56
CA THR A 187 -1.26 -4.17 -13.27
C THR A 187 -0.32 -2.98 -13.38
N ILE A 188 0.98 -3.23 -13.24
CA ILE A 188 2.03 -2.25 -13.52
C ILE A 188 2.84 -2.74 -14.72
N THR A 189 2.65 -2.08 -15.86
CA THR A 189 3.43 -2.27 -17.07
C THR A 189 4.18 -0.97 -17.32
N SER A 190 5.40 -0.86 -16.77
CA SER A 190 6.18 0.39 -16.80
C SER A 190 7.55 0.21 -17.41
N TYR A 191 7.96 1.22 -18.18
CA TYR A 191 9.33 1.35 -18.67
C TYR A 191 10.28 1.86 -17.59
N ALA A 192 9.78 2.59 -16.59
CA ALA A 192 10.58 3.17 -15.53
C ALA A 192 10.72 2.21 -14.35
N TYR A 193 11.95 2.04 -13.87
CA TYR A 193 12.26 1.22 -12.71
C TYR A 193 13.43 1.76 -11.90
N VAL A 194 13.57 1.28 -10.67
CA VAL A 194 14.68 1.57 -9.77
C VAL A 194 15.24 0.27 -9.19
N VAL A 195 16.50 0.33 -8.76
CA VAL A 195 17.22 -0.81 -8.18
C VAL A 195 17.58 -0.50 -6.74
N ARG A 196 17.37 -1.47 -5.86
CA ARG A 196 17.73 -1.37 -4.45
C ARG A 196 19.21 -1.64 -4.26
N GLU A 197 19.88 -0.77 -3.51
CA GLU A 197 21.33 -0.79 -3.31
C GLU A 197 21.79 -1.98 -2.46
N THR A 198 20.96 -2.43 -1.53
CA THR A 198 21.34 -3.45 -0.55
C THR A 198 21.33 -4.87 -1.09
N ASP A 199 20.44 -5.16 -2.05
CA ASP A 199 20.15 -6.53 -2.50
C ASP A 199 19.91 -6.63 -4.03
N GLY A 200 19.99 -5.53 -4.76
CA GLY A 200 19.82 -5.49 -6.21
C GLY A 200 18.38 -5.69 -6.69
N HIS A 201 17.39 -5.75 -5.79
CA HIS A 201 15.99 -5.96 -6.19
C HIS A 201 15.47 -4.78 -7.01
N VAL A 202 14.60 -5.09 -7.97
CA VAL A 202 13.99 -4.08 -8.85
C VAL A 202 12.60 -3.69 -8.36
N ALA A 203 12.24 -2.43 -8.56
CA ALA A 203 10.86 -1.98 -8.50
C ALA A 203 10.48 -1.16 -9.73
N SER A 204 9.32 -1.45 -10.31
CA SER A 204 8.71 -0.64 -11.37
C SER A 204 7.97 0.55 -10.76
N ILE A 205 8.11 1.71 -11.39
CA ILE A 205 7.42 2.95 -11.01
C ILE A 205 6.47 3.34 -12.13
N LEU A 206 5.19 3.55 -11.85
CA LEU A 206 4.20 3.97 -12.83
C LEU A 206 3.38 5.13 -12.30
N PHE A 207 3.38 6.22 -13.04
CA PHE A 207 2.40 7.29 -12.91
C PHE A 207 1.34 7.08 -14.00
N GLN A 208 0.06 7.11 -13.62
CA GLN A 208 -1.05 6.98 -14.56
C GLN A 208 -2.21 7.84 -14.08
N GLU A 209 -2.44 8.96 -14.76
CA GLU A 209 -3.51 9.93 -14.42
C GLU A 209 -3.41 10.40 -12.95
N THR A 210 -4.18 9.78 -12.08
CA THR A 210 -4.34 10.09 -10.65
C THR A 210 -3.67 9.06 -9.74
N ASP A 211 -3.02 8.05 -10.32
CA ASP A 211 -2.38 6.96 -9.61
C ASP A 211 -0.86 7.04 -9.69
N PHE A 212 -0.24 6.85 -8.53
CA PHE A 212 1.15 6.41 -8.42
C PHE A 212 1.14 4.93 -8.01
N ARG A 213 1.86 4.09 -8.75
CA ARG A 213 2.03 2.67 -8.45
C ARG A 213 3.50 2.29 -8.39
N PHE A 214 3.83 1.47 -7.41
CA PHE A 214 5.18 0.98 -7.16
C PHE A 214 5.13 -0.53 -6.91
N GLY A 215 5.71 -1.31 -7.84
CA GLY A 215 5.66 -2.77 -7.80
C GLY A 215 7.06 -3.34 -7.64
N VAL A 216 7.29 -4.07 -6.55
CA VAL A 216 8.59 -4.68 -6.26
C VAL A 216 8.64 -6.08 -6.85
N TRP A 217 9.71 -6.34 -7.59
CA TRP A 217 10.02 -7.64 -8.17
C TRP A 217 10.94 -8.41 -7.23
N ASP A 218 10.61 -9.67 -6.97
CA ASP A 218 11.52 -10.63 -6.32
C ASP A 218 12.60 -11.12 -7.31
N LYS A 219 13.33 -10.14 -7.86
CA LYS A 219 14.29 -10.28 -8.96
C LYS A 219 15.39 -9.25 -8.83
N THR A 220 16.62 -9.67 -9.05
CA THR A 220 17.76 -8.77 -9.31
C THR A 220 17.57 -8.01 -10.63
N GLU A 221 18.36 -6.96 -10.85
CA GLU A 221 18.31 -6.20 -12.10
C GLU A 221 18.58 -7.06 -13.34
N GLU A 222 19.58 -7.94 -13.29
CA GLU A 222 19.89 -8.83 -14.41
C GLU A 222 18.75 -9.79 -14.71
N GLU A 223 18.13 -10.38 -13.68
CA GLU A 223 16.99 -11.27 -13.86
C GLU A 223 15.76 -10.52 -14.40
N PHE A 224 15.50 -9.31 -13.89
CA PHE A 224 14.41 -8.47 -14.37
C PHE A 224 14.59 -8.11 -15.86
N LEU A 225 15.80 -7.71 -16.27
CA LEU A 225 16.09 -7.41 -17.67
C LEU A 225 16.03 -8.66 -18.56
N SER A 226 16.39 -9.84 -18.04
CA SER A 226 16.23 -11.09 -18.78
C SER A 226 14.76 -11.40 -19.14
N MET A 227 13.81 -11.00 -18.28
CA MET A 227 12.38 -11.14 -18.55
C MET A 227 11.97 -10.28 -19.75
N VAL A 228 12.53 -9.07 -19.88
CA VAL A 228 12.28 -8.18 -21.03
C VAL A 228 12.73 -8.86 -22.33
N GLU A 229 13.93 -9.45 -22.36
CA GLU A 229 14.44 -10.13 -23.56
C GLU A 229 13.62 -11.37 -23.92
N TYR A 230 13.21 -12.16 -22.91
CA TYR A 230 12.36 -13.33 -23.14
C TYR A 230 11.04 -12.94 -23.81
N LEU A 231 10.41 -11.86 -23.36
CA LEU A 231 9.17 -11.34 -23.96
C LEU A 231 9.36 -10.90 -25.42
N GLN A 232 10.56 -10.47 -25.83
CA GLN A 232 10.86 -10.17 -27.23
C GLN A 232 10.95 -11.44 -28.09
N SER A 233 11.54 -12.51 -27.54
CA SER A 233 11.74 -13.76 -28.27
C SER A 233 10.45 -14.57 -28.50
N GLY A 234 9.41 -14.36 -27.68
CA GLY A 234 8.11 -15.02 -27.84
C GLY A 234 7.19 -14.42 -28.92
N ILE A 235 7.64 -13.35 -29.60
CA ILE A 235 6.88 -12.63 -30.64
C ILE A 235 7.39 -12.99 -32.06
N SER A 236 8.39 -13.88 -32.19
CA SER A 236 8.93 -14.35 -33.49
C SER A 236 8.14 -15.49 -34.12
#